data_AF-A0A852WR84-F1
#
_entry.id   AF-A0A852WR84-F1
#
_cell.length_a   1.000
_cell.length_b   1.000
_cell.length_c   1.000
_cell.angle_alpha   90.00
_cell.angle_beta   90.00
_cell.angle_gamma   90.00
#
_symmetry.space_group_name_H-M   'P 1'
#
loop_
_entity.id
_entity.type
_entity.pdbx_description
1 polymer ?
#
loop_
_entity_poly.entity_id
_entity_poly.type
_entity_poly.pdbx_seq_one_letter_code
_entity_poly.pdbx_strand_id
1 'polypeptide(L)'
;MPADHVFISYISEDSELIDELQGALEAADFIVWRDKDKLWPGDDWQREIRDAIRSGSFVFLACFSSNLAKRDKSYQFEELTLAAEEYRTRPPGAAWLMTARLDECEIPDFDLGAGRTLGRSIHRADLFGQQKSAQLSRLVVAIQRAIGSSPGIAPASVSTAAADARRAQSDVVEPLRELLRNPSLIMDFDDYMSELRTPVRYALSDRAEFPLTVPAGTKVDAAFARVWVRRVRSYDDILAPALVPFKLIAMYGSQAHEQELSQTLRILAQESTQREGVDLLTALHKYPAIVATFATALGAVTKQNYSMLRAATADVSVSTTNGARVPFILTSGSQSVIGIDQWRALGTLLCLEDDEQPMNDEELGSLLTKDGGRRFTPISDHLFTLLAPLYRQQFASDADYAHAFDQVEVLLDAISEDARAQSDRYYGPHGGYGRYTWRHRHSEQGPEVVMLNEARAQGAGWTPLMAGLFGGDSERAIAALESVQDLAGRIRSSRW
;
A
#
# COMPACT_ATOMS: atom_id res chain seq x y z
N MET A 1 -13.18 -15.69 -5.93
CA MET A 1 -12.62 -14.41 -6.40
C MET A 1 -13.80 -13.46 -6.63
N PRO A 2 -14.02 -12.42 -5.82
CA PRO A 2 -14.77 -11.28 -6.31
C PRO A 2 -13.87 -10.60 -7.35
N ALA A 3 -14.36 -10.44 -8.58
CA ALA A 3 -13.54 -10.01 -9.68
C ALA A 3 -13.35 -8.49 -9.71
N ASP A 4 -12.29 -8.06 -10.39
CA ASP A 4 -11.98 -6.66 -10.63
C ASP A 4 -12.82 -6.14 -11.80
N HIS A 5 -13.82 -5.31 -11.51
CA HIS A 5 -14.83 -4.85 -12.46
C HIS A 5 -14.45 -3.51 -13.11
N VAL A 6 -14.58 -3.41 -14.43
CA VAL A 6 -14.46 -2.14 -15.16
C VAL A 6 -15.78 -1.88 -15.86
N PHE A 7 -16.44 -0.77 -15.55
CA PHE A 7 -17.61 -0.31 -16.29
C PHE A 7 -17.19 0.66 -17.37
N ILE A 8 -17.52 0.34 -18.62
CA ILE A 8 -17.26 1.19 -19.77
C ILE A 8 -18.55 1.93 -20.10
N SER A 9 -18.50 3.26 -19.95
CA SER A 9 -19.57 4.18 -20.35
C SER A 9 -19.24 4.75 -21.72
N TYR A 10 -20.05 4.42 -22.73
CA TYR A 10 -19.83 4.80 -24.12
C TYR A 10 -21.17 5.07 -24.83
N ILE A 11 -21.12 5.66 -26.02
CA ILE A 11 -22.29 5.79 -26.88
C ILE A 11 -22.41 4.54 -27.77
N SER A 12 -23.62 4.00 -27.95
CA SER A 12 -23.89 2.74 -28.67
C SER A 12 -23.24 2.65 -30.06
N GLU A 13 -23.08 3.77 -30.75
CA GLU A 13 -22.45 3.88 -32.07
C GLU A 13 -20.98 3.46 -32.08
N ASP A 14 -20.30 3.42 -30.93
CA ASP A 14 -18.88 3.08 -30.80
C ASP A 14 -18.62 1.64 -30.38
N SER A 15 -19.65 0.77 -30.41
CA SER A 15 -19.59 -0.61 -29.92
C SER A 15 -18.38 -1.41 -30.44
N GLU A 16 -18.05 -1.28 -31.73
CA GLU A 16 -16.91 -2.01 -32.32
C GLU A 16 -15.55 -1.62 -31.72
N LEU A 17 -15.35 -0.34 -31.37
CA LEU A 17 -14.13 0.12 -30.73
C LEU A 17 -14.08 -0.31 -29.26
N ILE A 18 -15.25 -0.41 -28.62
CA ILE A 18 -15.38 -0.92 -27.25
C ILE A 18 -15.14 -2.43 -27.19
N ASP A 19 -15.49 -3.20 -28.23
CA ASP A 19 -15.17 -4.63 -28.31
C ASP A 19 -13.66 -4.89 -28.22
N GLU A 20 -12.86 -4.10 -28.94
CA GLU A 20 -11.39 -4.18 -28.87
C GLU A 20 -10.87 -3.83 -27.47
N LEU A 21 -11.38 -2.75 -26.88
CA LEU A 21 -11.00 -2.31 -25.54
C LEU A 21 -11.38 -3.34 -24.48
N GLN A 22 -12.57 -3.95 -24.55
CA GLN A 22 -12.96 -5.03 -23.65
C GLN A 22 -12.00 -6.21 -23.79
N GLY A 23 -11.71 -6.66 -25.01
CA GLY A 23 -10.80 -7.80 -25.19
C GLY A 23 -9.43 -7.57 -24.55
N ALA A 24 -8.92 -6.34 -24.60
CA ALA A 24 -7.66 -5.97 -23.94
C ALA A 24 -7.76 -5.94 -22.41
N LEU A 25 -8.88 -5.49 -21.85
CA LEU A 25 -9.12 -5.48 -20.40
C LEU A 25 -9.34 -6.89 -19.84
N GLU A 26 -10.12 -7.73 -20.55
CA GLU A 26 -10.33 -9.13 -20.17
C GLU A 26 -9.04 -9.96 -20.27
N ALA A 27 -8.17 -9.66 -21.24
CA ALA A 27 -6.84 -10.26 -21.32
C ALA A 27 -5.91 -9.84 -20.16
N ALA A 28 -6.28 -8.79 -19.42
CA ALA A 28 -5.63 -8.36 -18.18
C ALA A 28 -6.40 -8.82 -16.92
N ASP A 29 -7.27 -9.83 -17.06
CA ASP A 29 -8.10 -10.46 -16.03
C ASP A 29 -9.17 -9.55 -15.39
N PHE A 30 -9.57 -8.46 -16.07
CA PHE A 30 -10.70 -7.65 -15.64
C PHE A 30 -12.05 -8.22 -16.10
N ILE A 31 -13.07 -8.09 -15.26
CA ILE A 31 -14.46 -8.28 -15.66
C ILE A 31 -14.99 -6.95 -16.18
N VAL A 32 -15.33 -6.90 -17.47
CA VAL A 32 -15.82 -5.68 -18.10
C VAL A 32 -17.33 -5.69 -18.21
N TRP A 33 -17.94 -4.59 -17.78
CA TRP A 33 -19.37 -4.30 -17.91
C TRP A 33 -19.57 -3.14 -18.87
N ARG A 34 -20.47 -3.29 -19.85
CA ARG A 34 -20.65 -2.29 -20.91
C ARG A 34 -22.10 -1.97 -21.24
N ASP A 35 -23.08 -2.86 -20.98
CA ASP A 35 -24.43 -2.58 -21.48
C ASP A 35 -25.62 -3.18 -20.71
N LYS A 36 -26.75 -2.48 -20.87
CA LYS A 36 -28.06 -2.58 -20.23
C LYS A 36 -29.03 -3.55 -20.90
N ASP A 37 -28.67 -4.21 -22.00
CA ASP A 37 -29.58 -5.13 -22.71
C ASP A 37 -29.99 -6.37 -21.89
N LYS A 38 -29.50 -6.49 -20.64
CA LYS A 38 -29.94 -7.48 -19.64
C LYS A 38 -30.95 -6.96 -18.61
N LEU A 39 -31.31 -5.67 -18.63
CA LEU A 39 -32.31 -5.11 -17.71
C LEU A 39 -33.71 -5.48 -18.17
N TRP A 40 -34.47 -6.15 -17.30
CA TRP A 40 -35.87 -6.46 -17.55
C TRP A 40 -36.72 -5.19 -17.35
N PRO A 41 -37.88 -5.08 -18.01
CA PRO A 41 -38.82 -4.01 -17.73
C PRO A 41 -39.18 -3.96 -16.23
N GLY A 42 -38.69 -2.96 -15.50
CA GLY A 42 -38.86 -2.81 -14.05
C GLY A 42 -37.56 -2.69 -13.24
N ASP A 43 -36.40 -2.93 -13.83
CA ASP A 43 -35.11 -2.84 -13.14
C ASP A 43 -34.62 -1.39 -13.00
N ASP A 44 -34.20 -1.03 -11.78
CA ASP A 44 -33.60 0.28 -11.47
C ASP A 44 -32.10 0.22 -11.76
N TRP A 45 -31.74 0.59 -12.98
CA TRP A 45 -30.37 0.69 -13.45
C TRP A 45 -29.46 1.56 -12.55
N GLN A 46 -30.00 2.63 -11.95
CA GLN A 46 -29.23 3.50 -11.06
C GLN A 46 -28.91 2.79 -9.74
N ARG A 47 -29.75 1.84 -9.35
CA ARG A 47 -29.50 0.93 -8.24
C ARG A 47 -28.40 -0.07 -8.60
N GLU A 48 -28.40 -0.62 -9.81
CA GLU A 48 -27.34 -1.57 -10.22
C GLU A 48 -25.95 -0.94 -10.33
N ILE A 49 -25.83 0.28 -10.89
CA ILE A 49 -24.55 1.02 -10.80
C ILE A 49 -24.18 1.24 -9.34
N ARG A 50 -25.13 1.68 -8.49
CA ARG A 50 -24.85 1.91 -7.07
C ARG A 50 -24.44 0.62 -6.36
N ASP A 51 -25.04 -0.51 -6.69
CA ASP A 51 -24.72 -1.81 -6.11
C ASP A 51 -23.39 -2.36 -6.64
N ALA A 52 -23.02 -2.10 -7.89
CA ALA A 52 -21.70 -2.42 -8.45
C ALA A 52 -20.60 -1.51 -7.88
N ILE A 53 -20.89 -0.23 -7.66
CA ILE A 53 -20.02 0.69 -6.91
C ILE A 53 -19.80 0.17 -5.49
N ARG A 54 -20.85 -0.39 -4.87
CA ARG A 54 -20.80 -1.05 -3.55
C ARG A 54 -20.17 -2.45 -3.57
N SER A 55 -19.85 -3.04 -4.72
CA SER A 55 -19.20 -4.37 -4.81
C SER A 55 -17.69 -4.31 -5.00
N GLY A 56 -17.15 -3.14 -5.38
CA GLY A 56 -15.90 -2.67 -4.78
C GLY A 56 -14.58 -2.73 -5.51
N SER A 57 -14.49 -3.54 -6.55
CA SER A 57 -13.36 -3.49 -7.47
C SER A 57 -13.76 -2.77 -8.76
N PHE A 58 -14.54 -1.70 -8.65
CA PHE A 58 -15.18 -1.04 -9.78
C PHE A 58 -14.38 0.19 -10.24
N VAL A 59 -13.93 0.23 -11.50
CA VAL A 59 -13.46 1.45 -12.17
C VAL A 59 -14.49 1.90 -13.20
N PHE A 60 -14.84 3.19 -13.21
CA PHE A 60 -15.69 3.79 -14.22
C PHE A 60 -14.82 4.39 -15.33
N LEU A 61 -14.90 3.83 -16.53
CA LEU A 61 -14.19 4.28 -17.72
C LEU A 61 -15.16 4.96 -18.69
N ALA A 62 -15.06 6.29 -18.79
CA ALA A 62 -15.82 7.08 -19.74
C ALA A 62 -15.11 7.16 -21.10
N CYS A 63 -15.69 6.59 -22.15
CA CYS A 63 -15.17 6.59 -23.51
C CYS A 63 -15.90 7.62 -24.38
N PHE A 64 -15.15 8.56 -24.95
CA PHE A 64 -15.68 9.66 -25.75
C PHE A 64 -15.34 9.49 -27.23
N SER A 65 -16.26 9.88 -28.10
CA SER A 65 -16.03 10.03 -29.53
C SER A 65 -16.77 11.23 -30.10
N SER A 66 -16.48 11.57 -31.36
CA SER A 66 -17.21 12.58 -32.14
C SER A 66 -18.70 12.23 -32.33
N ASN A 67 -19.12 10.98 -32.07
CA ASN A 67 -20.53 10.60 -32.12
C ASN A 67 -21.34 11.15 -30.93
N LEU A 68 -20.72 11.31 -29.75
CA LEU A 68 -21.41 11.87 -28.57
C LEU A 68 -21.83 13.33 -28.79
N ALA A 69 -20.97 14.13 -29.45
CA ALA A 69 -21.25 15.52 -29.74
C ALA A 69 -22.47 15.74 -30.68
N LYS A 70 -22.93 14.69 -31.37
CA LYS A 70 -24.08 14.73 -32.28
C LYS A 70 -25.42 14.50 -31.56
N ARG A 71 -25.40 14.25 -30.24
CA ARG A 71 -26.58 13.90 -29.44
C ARG A 71 -26.86 14.97 -28.38
N ASP A 72 -28.11 15.45 -28.33
CA ASP A 72 -28.58 16.31 -27.24
C ASP A 72 -28.96 15.52 -25.98
N LYS A 73 -29.26 14.22 -26.13
CA LYS A 73 -29.60 13.28 -25.06
C LYS A 73 -28.97 11.92 -25.34
N SER A 74 -28.37 11.34 -24.30
CA SER A 74 -27.73 10.02 -24.33
C SER A 74 -27.75 9.42 -22.92
N TYR A 75 -27.89 8.10 -22.82
CA TYR A 75 -27.71 7.39 -21.55
C TYR A 75 -26.33 7.63 -20.95
N GLN A 76 -25.32 7.79 -21.81
CA GLN A 76 -23.97 8.15 -21.39
C GLN A 76 -23.93 9.45 -20.57
N PHE A 77 -24.78 10.45 -20.85
CA PHE A 77 -24.81 11.68 -20.05
C PHE A 77 -25.40 11.46 -18.64
N GLU A 78 -26.38 10.56 -18.50
CA GLU A 78 -26.92 10.19 -17.18
C GLU A 78 -25.87 9.42 -16.37
N GLU A 79 -25.15 8.50 -17.01
CA GLU A 79 -24.03 7.76 -16.44
C GLU A 79 -22.91 8.68 -15.94
N LEU A 80 -22.51 9.64 -16.77
CA LEU A 80 -21.49 10.63 -16.43
C LEU A 80 -21.92 11.52 -15.27
N THR A 81 -23.22 11.85 -15.19
CA THR A 81 -23.76 12.64 -14.06
C THR A 81 -23.65 11.86 -12.75
N LEU A 82 -24.07 10.59 -12.75
CA LEU A 82 -23.95 9.70 -11.58
C LEU A 82 -22.48 9.47 -11.20
N ALA A 83 -21.61 9.27 -12.19
CA ALA A 83 -20.18 9.11 -11.96
C ALA A 83 -19.54 10.38 -11.39
N ALA A 84 -19.94 11.57 -11.85
CA ALA A 84 -19.47 12.83 -11.29
C ALA A 84 -19.99 13.08 -9.86
N GLU A 85 -21.22 12.67 -9.54
CA GLU A 85 -21.75 12.64 -8.17
C GLU A 85 -20.93 11.73 -7.25
N GLU A 86 -20.67 10.51 -7.69
CA GLU A 86 -19.87 9.54 -6.94
C GLU A 86 -18.41 9.99 -6.82
N TYR A 87 -17.79 10.49 -7.88
CA TYR A 87 -16.40 10.96 -7.85
C TYR A 87 -16.19 12.07 -6.82
N ARG A 88 -17.20 12.91 -6.57
CA ARG A 88 -17.16 13.97 -5.54
C ARG A 88 -17.09 13.44 -4.11
N THR A 89 -17.50 12.19 -3.87
CA THR A 89 -17.41 11.55 -2.55
C THR A 89 -16.06 10.85 -2.34
N ARG A 90 -15.25 10.71 -3.41
CA ARG A 90 -14.01 9.94 -3.44
C ARG A 90 -12.76 10.79 -3.18
N PRO A 91 -11.61 10.11 -2.96
CA PRO A 91 -10.29 10.74 -2.94
C PRO A 91 -9.97 11.75 -4.07
N PRO A 92 -9.42 12.97 -3.84
CA PRO A 92 -8.57 13.61 -4.81
C PRO A 92 -7.53 12.67 -5.40
N GLY A 93 -7.42 12.70 -6.72
CA GLY A 93 -6.59 11.77 -7.47
C GLY A 93 -7.11 10.34 -7.48
N ALA A 94 -8.32 10.05 -6.97
CA ALA A 94 -8.92 8.72 -7.07
C ALA A 94 -8.95 8.33 -8.55
N ALA A 95 -8.21 7.27 -8.88
CA ALA A 95 -8.19 6.68 -10.20
C ALA A 95 -9.47 5.84 -10.45
N TRP A 96 -10.62 6.27 -9.92
CA TRP A 96 -11.90 5.58 -10.05
C TRP A 96 -12.64 5.98 -11.32
N LEU A 97 -12.61 7.27 -11.66
CA LEU A 97 -13.17 7.80 -12.91
C LEU A 97 -12.02 8.04 -13.88
N MET A 98 -12.00 7.30 -14.97
CA MET A 98 -11.03 7.43 -16.05
C MET A 98 -11.71 7.88 -17.32
N THR A 99 -10.97 8.59 -18.17
CA THR A 99 -11.48 9.03 -19.47
C THR A 99 -10.62 8.46 -20.59
N ALA A 100 -11.27 8.05 -21.68
CA ALA A 100 -10.62 7.63 -22.90
C ALA A 100 -11.30 8.29 -24.10
N ARG A 101 -10.52 8.64 -25.13
CA ARG A 101 -11.05 9.09 -26.42
C ARG A 101 -10.85 8.00 -27.47
N LEU A 102 -11.89 7.72 -28.24
CA LEU A 102 -11.90 6.72 -29.31
C LEU A 102 -11.57 7.33 -30.68
N ASP A 103 -11.75 8.65 -30.82
CA ASP A 103 -11.34 9.46 -31.96
C ASP A 103 -10.97 10.90 -31.52
N GLU A 104 -10.65 11.76 -32.49
CA GLU A 104 -10.35 13.17 -32.26
C GLU A 104 -11.64 13.94 -31.86
N CYS A 105 -11.91 14.00 -30.54
CA CYS A 105 -13.09 14.67 -29.99
C CYS A 105 -12.78 15.52 -28.73
N GLU A 106 -13.71 16.42 -28.41
CA GLU A 106 -13.70 17.16 -27.14
C GLU A 106 -14.40 16.38 -26.03
N ILE A 107 -13.85 16.44 -24.81
CA ILE A 107 -14.47 15.85 -23.62
C ILE A 107 -15.38 16.92 -23.00
N PRO A 108 -16.68 16.61 -22.74
CA PRO A 108 -17.58 17.56 -22.12
C PRO A 108 -17.08 18.02 -20.73
N ASP A 109 -17.24 19.32 -20.44
CA ASP A 109 -16.88 19.93 -19.15
C ASP A 109 -17.95 19.60 -18.07
N PHE A 110 -17.96 18.35 -17.58
CA PHE A 110 -18.75 17.94 -16.42
C PHE A 110 -18.10 18.42 -15.11
N ASP A 111 -18.88 19.01 -14.20
CA ASP A 111 -18.39 19.48 -12.89
C ASP A 111 -18.08 18.31 -11.95
N LEU A 112 -16.83 18.25 -11.47
CA LEU A 112 -16.34 17.27 -10.51
C LEU A 112 -16.19 17.86 -9.10
N GLY A 113 -16.69 19.08 -8.88
CA GLY A 113 -16.57 19.81 -7.62
C GLY A 113 -15.20 20.46 -7.41
N ALA A 114 -15.13 21.36 -6.42
CA ALA A 114 -13.90 22.07 -6.06
C ALA A 114 -13.21 22.81 -7.24
N GLY A 115 -13.98 23.27 -8.23
CA GLY A 115 -13.46 23.95 -9.43
C GLY A 115 -12.85 23.02 -10.49
N ARG A 116 -12.99 21.70 -10.33
CA ARG A 116 -12.47 20.68 -11.27
C ARG A 116 -13.55 20.30 -12.28
N THR A 117 -13.16 20.06 -13.54
CA THR A 117 -14.06 19.51 -14.56
C THR A 117 -13.48 18.26 -15.20
N LEU A 118 -14.34 17.41 -15.75
CA LEU A 118 -13.95 16.15 -16.37
C LEU A 118 -12.92 16.35 -17.50
N GLY A 119 -13.17 17.30 -18.40
CA GLY A 119 -12.30 17.58 -19.54
C GLY A 119 -10.94 18.19 -19.19
N ARG A 120 -10.79 18.83 -18.02
CA ARG A 120 -9.55 19.55 -17.63
C ARG A 120 -8.77 18.87 -16.51
N SER A 121 -9.48 18.21 -15.61
CA SER A 121 -8.91 17.72 -14.34
C SER A 121 -8.70 16.22 -14.29
N ILE A 122 -9.18 15.47 -15.29
CA ILE A 122 -8.90 14.04 -15.43
C ILE A 122 -8.09 13.84 -16.72
N HIS A 123 -6.90 13.25 -16.57
CA HIS A 123 -6.07 12.92 -17.72
C HIS A 123 -6.75 11.81 -18.52
N ARG A 124 -6.77 11.97 -19.86
CA ARG A 124 -7.40 11.03 -20.79
C ARG A 124 -6.40 10.05 -21.40
N ALA A 125 -6.87 8.89 -21.82
CA ALA A 125 -6.15 7.99 -22.71
C ALA A 125 -6.66 8.16 -24.16
N ASP A 126 -5.78 8.50 -25.09
CA ASP A 126 -6.16 8.59 -26.51
C ASP A 126 -5.98 7.22 -27.16
N LEU A 127 -7.09 6.50 -27.37
CA LEU A 127 -7.12 5.13 -27.90
C LEU A 127 -7.22 5.10 -29.43
N PHE A 128 -6.57 6.05 -30.09
CA PHE A 128 -6.50 6.19 -31.55
C PHE A 128 -5.13 6.72 -32.00
N GLY A 129 -4.88 6.68 -33.31
CA GLY A 129 -3.61 7.14 -33.88
C GLY A 129 -2.41 6.25 -33.54
N GLN A 130 -1.19 6.78 -33.75
CA GLN A 130 0.06 6.00 -33.64
C GLN A 130 0.39 5.56 -32.20
N GLN A 131 -0.10 6.27 -31.19
CA GLN A 131 0.17 5.96 -29.77
C GLN A 131 -0.89 5.07 -29.12
N LYS A 132 -1.92 4.61 -29.87
CA LYS A 132 -3.05 3.82 -29.35
C LYS A 132 -2.60 2.69 -28.43
N SER A 133 -1.67 1.85 -28.89
CA SER A 133 -1.20 0.69 -28.10
C SER A 133 -0.51 1.09 -26.80
N ALA A 134 0.33 2.13 -26.83
CA ALA A 134 1.00 2.63 -25.62
C ALA A 134 0.02 3.25 -24.62
N GLN A 135 -0.98 3.98 -25.11
CA GLN A 135 -2.05 4.56 -24.29
C GLN A 135 -2.97 3.48 -23.69
N LEU A 136 -3.28 2.42 -24.45
CA LEU A 136 -4.04 1.27 -23.95
C LEU A 136 -3.29 0.56 -22.82
N SER A 137 -1.99 0.28 -22.97
CA SER A 137 -1.19 -0.30 -21.89
C SER A 137 -1.14 0.61 -20.66
N ARG A 138 -1.02 1.92 -20.84
CA ARG A 138 -1.06 2.90 -19.75
C ARG A 138 -2.41 2.91 -19.03
N LEU A 139 -3.51 2.77 -19.76
CA LEU A 139 -4.86 2.69 -19.21
C LEU A 139 -5.04 1.41 -18.38
N VAL A 140 -4.64 0.24 -18.90
CA VAL A 140 -4.67 -1.03 -18.15
C VAL A 140 -3.90 -0.91 -16.83
N VAL A 141 -2.67 -0.39 -16.86
CA VAL A 141 -1.86 -0.17 -15.65
C VAL A 141 -2.53 0.82 -14.69
N ALA A 142 -3.15 1.89 -15.20
CA ALA A 142 -3.88 2.83 -14.36
C ALA A 142 -5.04 2.16 -13.63
N ILE A 143 -5.82 1.31 -14.32
CA ILE A 143 -6.93 0.54 -13.73
C ILE A 143 -6.40 -0.40 -12.65
N GLN A 144 -5.32 -1.14 -12.92
CA GLN A 144 -4.70 -2.03 -11.93
C GLN A 144 -4.22 -1.26 -10.68
N ARG A 145 -3.66 -0.05 -10.85
CA ARG A 145 -3.27 0.83 -9.72
C ARG A 145 -4.48 1.32 -8.93
N ALA A 146 -5.57 1.69 -9.61
CA ALA A 146 -6.80 2.16 -8.98
C ALA A 146 -7.42 1.14 -8.04
N ILE A 147 -7.36 -0.13 -8.43
CA ILE A 147 -7.89 -1.26 -7.65
C ILE A 147 -6.90 -1.68 -6.55
N GLY A 148 -5.66 -1.17 -6.60
CA GLY A 148 -4.60 -1.47 -5.64
C GLY A 148 -3.82 -2.74 -5.97
N SER A 149 -4.00 -3.30 -7.17
CA SER A 149 -3.31 -4.51 -7.61
C SER A 149 -1.90 -4.20 -8.09
N SER A 150 -1.67 -3.08 -8.78
CA SER A 150 -0.33 -2.69 -9.26
C SER A 150 0.33 -1.60 -8.40
N PRO A 151 1.65 -1.70 -8.15
CA PRO A 151 2.40 -0.66 -7.45
C PRO A 151 2.59 0.60 -8.31
N GLY A 152 2.86 1.72 -7.64
CA GLY A 152 3.33 2.96 -8.27
C GLY A 152 4.79 2.86 -8.70
N ILE A 153 5.48 4.00 -8.77
CA ILE A 153 6.91 4.07 -9.04
C ILE A 153 7.66 4.12 -7.72
N ALA A 154 8.50 3.11 -7.49
CA ALA A 154 9.37 3.06 -6.31
C ALA A 154 10.49 4.11 -6.41
N PRO A 155 11.02 4.59 -5.27
CA PRO A 155 12.21 5.44 -5.23
C PRO A 155 13.36 4.90 -6.09
N ALA A 156 14.08 5.80 -6.75
CA ALA A 156 15.18 5.46 -7.64
C ALA A 156 16.32 4.74 -6.91
N SER A 157 16.62 5.13 -5.67
CA SER A 157 17.62 4.48 -4.80
C SER A 157 17.30 3.01 -4.55
N VAL A 158 16.04 2.71 -4.20
CA VAL A 158 15.57 1.35 -3.94
C VAL A 158 15.55 0.51 -5.22
N SER A 159 15.08 1.08 -6.33
CA SER A 159 15.11 0.42 -7.63
C SER A 159 16.53 0.10 -8.09
N THR A 160 17.47 1.02 -7.86
CA THR A 160 18.90 0.86 -8.16
C THR A 160 19.52 -0.22 -7.29
N ALA A 161 19.31 -0.19 -5.97
CA ALA A 161 19.81 -1.21 -5.05
C ALA A 161 19.31 -2.61 -5.42
N ALA A 162 18.03 -2.74 -5.78
CA ALA A 162 17.46 -4.00 -6.24
C ALA A 162 18.05 -4.46 -7.59
N ALA A 163 18.34 -3.54 -8.51
CA ALA A 163 18.97 -3.86 -9.79
C ALA A 163 20.45 -4.25 -9.64
N ASP A 164 21.21 -3.55 -8.80
CA ASP A 164 22.62 -3.82 -8.51
C ASP A 164 22.78 -5.19 -7.84
N ALA A 165 21.90 -5.53 -6.89
CA ALA A 165 21.88 -6.84 -6.25
C ALA A 165 21.63 -8.04 -7.21
N ARG A 166 21.03 -7.79 -8.38
CA ARG A 166 20.81 -8.82 -9.42
C ARG A 166 22.03 -9.02 -10.32
N ARG A 167 23.00 -8.10 -10.33
CA ARG A 167 24.21 -8.26 -11.15
C ARG A 167 25.09 -9.36 -10.57
N ALA A 168 25.76 -10.11 -11.45
CA ALA A 168 26.77 -11.08 -11.03
C ALA A 168 27.92 -10.32 -10.37
N GLN A 169 28.29 -10.69 -9.13
CA GLN A 169 29.34 -10.06 -8.30
C GLN A 169 28.92 -8.76 -7.59
N SER A 170 27.77 -8.76 -6.91
CA SER A 170 27.45 -7.68 -5.97
C SER A 170 28.30 -7.79 -4.70
N ASP A 171 29.08 -6.74 -4.40
CA ASP A 171 29.95 -6.65 -3.20
C ASP A 171 29.17 -6.73 -1.87
N VAL A 172 27.86 -6.47 -1.89
CA VAL A 172 27.01 -6.50 -0.70
C VAL A 172 26.27 -7.82 -0.56
N VAL A 173 25.85 -8.43 -1.67
CA VAL A 173 24.96 -9.60 -1.68
C VAL A 173 25.72 -10.92 -1.72
N GLU A 174 26.85 -10.99 -2.42
CA GLU A 174 27.58 -12.25 -2.54
C GLU A 174 28.21 -12.71 -1.21
N PRO A 175 28.84 -11.83 -0.40
CA PRO A 175 29.29 -12.22 0.95
C PRO A 175 28.13 -12.74 1.82
N LEU A 176 26.98 -12.06 1.78
CA LEU A 176 25.80 -12.50 2.52
C LEU A 176 25.31 -13.89 2.08
N ARG A 177 25.32 -14.19 0.78
CA ARG A 177 24.92 -15.52 0.29
C ARG A 177 25.83 -16.62 0.83
N GLU A 178 27.12 -16.36 0.94
CA GLU A 178 28.07 -17.30 1.53
C GLU A 178 27.77 -17.52 3.02
N LEU A 179 27.53 -16.45 3.78
CA LEU A 179 27.17 -16.52 5.19
C LEU A 179 25.86 -17.28 5.42
N LEU A 180 24.83 -17.02 4.60
CA LEU A 180 23.55 -17.73 4.68
C LEU A 180 23.67 -19.22 4.33
N ARG A 181 24.61 -19.60 3.45
CA ARG A 181 24.90 -21.01 3.11
C ARG A 181 25.73 -21.72 4.18
N ASN A 182 26.46 -20.98 5.00
CA ASN A 182 27.34 -21.50 6.04
C ASN A 182 26.95 -20.94 7.44
N PRO A 183 25.82 -21.38 8.03
CA PRO A 183 25.32 -20.81 9.30
C PRO A 183 26.23 -20.99 10.52
N SER A 184 27.32 -21.75 10.40
CA SER A 184 28.35 -21.86 11.45
C SER A 184 29.28 -20.64 11.52
N LEU A 185 29.31 -19.78 10.50
CA LEU A 185 30.11 -18.56 10.45
C LEU A 185 29.41 -17.42 11.20
N ILE A 186 29.08 -17.65 12.46
CA ILE A 186 28.28 -16.73 13.29
C ILE A 186 28.99 -15.38 13.45
N MET A 187 30.30 -15.40 13.73
CA MET A 187 31.07 -14.16 13.92
C MET A 187 31.11 -13.30 12.65
N ASP A 188 31.33 -13.91 11.49
CA ASP A 188 31.37 -13.18 10.21
C ASP A 188 29.98 -12.63 9.84
N PHE A 189 28.91 -13.34 10.20
CA PHE A 189 27.54 -12.84 10.04
C PHE A 189 27.25 -11.65 10.98
N ASP A 190 27.71 -11.71 12.23
CA ASP A 190 27.57 -10.60 13.19
C ASP A 190 28.30 -9.35 12.71
N ASP A 191 29.52 -9.52 12.18
CA ASP A 191 30.31 -8.43 11.60
C ASP A 191 29.60 -7.83 10.37
N TYR A 192 29.11 -8.67 9.44
CA TYR A 192 28.33 -8.24 8.29
C TYR A 192 27.09 -7.42 8.70
N MET A 193 26.33 -7.91 9.68
CA MET A 193 25.13 -7.23 10.17
C MET A 193 25.47 -5.90 10.87
N SER A 194 26.63 -5.83 11.53
CA SER A 194 27.15 -4.61 12.15
C SER A 194 27.53 -3.56 11.11
N GLU A 195 28.25 -3.95 10.07
CA GLU A 195 28.62 -3.09 8.94
C GLU A 195 27.37 -2.59 8.19
N LEU A 196 26.36 -3.46 8.04
CA LEU A 196 25.09 -3.13 7.42
C LEU A 196 24.31 -2.08 8.21
N ARG A 197 24.16 -2.25 9.53
CA ARG A 197 23.28 -1.39 10.35
C ARG A 197 23.91 -0.06 10.76
N THR A 198 25.24 -0.01 10.88
CA THR A 198 25.93 1.14 11.49
C THR A 198 25.73 2.43 10.70
N PRO A 199 25.92 2.45 9.36
CA PRO A 199 25.66 3.65 8.56
C PRO A 199 24.20 4.11 8.63
N VAL A 200 23.25 3.16 8.58
CA VAL A 200 21.81 3.43 8.69
C VAL A 200 21.50 4.11 10.02
N ARG A 201 21.92 3.49 11.15
CA ARG A 201 21.71 4.04 12.49
C ARG A 201 22.32 5.43 12.62
N TYR A 202 23.55 5.61 12.15
CA TYR A 202 24.25 6.90 12.23
C TYR A 202 23.50 7.99 11.48
N ALA A 203 23.10 7.73 10.22
CA ALA A 203 22.33 8.67 9.43
C ALA A 203 20.98 9.02 10.06
N LEU A 204 20.25 8.03 10.58
CA LEU A 204 18.98 8.26 11.27
C LEU A 204 19.14 9.11 12.55
N SER A 205 20.27 8.98 13.24
CA SER A 205 20.54 9.75 14.47
C SER A 205 20.95 11.21 14.23
N ASP A 206 21.18 11.61 12.97
CA ASP A 206 21.54 12.99 12.64
C ASP A 206 20.35 13.94 12.84
N ARG A 207 20.39 14.75 13.91
CA ARG A 207 19.34 15.73 14.23
C ARG A 207 19.46 17.04 13.46
N ALA A 208 20.56 17.28 12.75
CA ALA A 208 20.66 18.39 11.80
C ALA A 208 19.86 18.07 10.53
N GLU A 209 19.97 16.83 10.03
CA GLU A 209 19.21 16.36 8.88
C GLU A 209 17.76 15.99 9.25
N PHE A 210 17.58 15.35 10.41
CA PHE A 210 16.28 14.87 10.89
C PHE A 210 15.88 15.54 12.22
N PRO A 211 15.63 16.86 12.23
CA PRO A 211 15.18 17.54 13.43
C PRO A 211 13.84 16.95 13.91
N LEU A 212 13.65 16.85 15.22
CA LEU A 212 12.39 16.38 15.83
C LEU A 212 11.51 17.53 16.30
N THR A 213 11.95 18.78 16.10
CA THR A 213 11.24 19.99 16.47
C THR A 213 11.03 20.87 15.25
N VAL A 214 10.06 21.79 15.34
CA VAL A 214 9.84 22.83 14.33
C VAL A 214 9.76 24.19 15.02
N PRO A 215 10.06 25.29 14.32
CA PRO A 215 9.85 26.63 14.86
C PRO A 215 8.40 26.84 15.35
N ALA A 216 8.24 27.58 16.45
CA ALA A 216 6.92 27.87 16.99
C ALA A 216 6.04 28.59 15.95
N GLY A 217 4.78 28.15 15.82
CA GLY A 217 3.84 28.70 14.84
C GLY A 217 3.95 28.13 13.42
N THR A 218 4.80 27.12 13.19
CA THR A 218 4.85 26.40 11.91
C THR A 218 3.48 25.83 11.57
N LYS A 219 2.98 26.14 10.37
CA LYS A 219 1.72 25.61 9.83
C LYS A 219 2.00 24.42 8.94
N VAL A 220 1.07 23.46 8.91
CA VAL A 220 1.08 22.37 7.94
C VAL A 220 0.49 22.91 6.63
N ASP A 221 1.32 23.61 5.86
CA ASP A 221 0.99 24.16 4.55
C ASP A 221 1.67 23.38 3.41
N ALA A 222 1.52 23.85 2.17
CA ALA A 222 2.09 23.21 0.99
C ALA A 222 3.62 23.07 1.07
N ALA A 223 4.32 24.07 1.61
CA ALA A 223 5.77 24.05 1.75
C ALA A 223 6.21 23.00 2.78
N PHE A 224 5.53 22.96 3.94
CA PHE A 224 5.76 21.94 4.96
C PHE A 224 5.51 20.53 4.41
N ALA A 225 4.42 20.32 3.67
CA ALA A 225 4.08 19.02 3.11
C ALA A 225 5.15 18.51 2.14
N ARG A 226 5.71 19.37 1.27
CA ARG A 226 6.81 19.00 0.38
C ARG A 226 8.11 18.69 1.14
N VAL A 227 8.41 19.40 2.23
CA VAL A 227 9.55 19.08 3.11
C VAL A 227 9.34 17.71 3.75
N TRP A 228 8.13 17.42 4.24
CA TRP A 228 7.78 16.14 4.84
C TRP A 228 7.98 14.98 3.85
N VAL A 229 7.52 15.11 2.60
CA VAL A 229 7.71 14.07 1.58
C VAL A 229 9.19 13.89 1.23
N ARG A 230 9.95 14.97 1.06
CA ARG A 230 11.40 14.86 0.86
C ARG A 230 12.09 14.11 1.99
N ARG A 231 11.67 14.32 3.24
CA ARG A 231 12.21 13.58 4.39
C ARG A 231 11.89 12.09 4.34
N VAL A 232 10.70 11.69 3.87
CA VAL A 232 10.40 10.26 3.59
C VAL A 232 11.38 9.70 2.56
N ARG A 233 11.62 10.42 1.46
CA ARG A 233 12.57 10.00 0.42
C ARG A 233 14.00 9.88 0.95
N SER A 234 14.45 10.81 1.80
CA SER A 234 15.76 10.69 2.47
C SER A 234 15.85 9.41 3.31
N TYR A 235 14.76 8.99 3.97
CA TYR A 235 14.73 7.70 4.67
C TYR A 235 14.78 6.50 3.74
N ASP A 236 14.08 6.56 2.60
CA ASP A 236 14.15 5.52 1.57
C ASP A 236 15.59 5.35 1.06
N ASP A 237 16.28 6.47 0.80
CA ASP A 237 17.66 6.50 0.33
C ASP A 237 18.65 5.91 1.35
N ILE A 238 18.48 6.26 2.64
CA ILE A 238 19.30 5.71 3.74
C ILE A 238 19.12 4.19 3.87
N LEU A 239 17.89 3.69 3.69
CA LEU A 239 17.59 2.28 3.85
C LEU A 239 17.91 1.43 2.63
N ALA A 240 17.89 2.02 1.42
CA ALA A 240 18.01 1.28 0.16
C ALA A 240 19.13 0.22 0.14
N PRO A 241 20.36 0.49 0.64
CA PRO A 241 21.44 -0.52 0.66
C PRO A 241 21.13 -1.75 1.53
N ALA A 242 20.30 -1.59 2.56
CA ALA A 242 19.98 -2.66 3.52
C ALA A 242 18.75 -3.49 3.14
N LEU A 243 17.88 -3.00 2.24
CA LEU A 243 16.61 -3.68 1.94
C LEU A 243 16.79 -5.05 1.27
N VAL A 244 17.76 -5.20 0.36
CA VAL A 244 18.03 -6.50 -0.28
C VAL A 244 18.69 -7.49 0.70
N PRO A 245 19.69 -7.11 1.51
CA PRO A 245 20.16 -7.94 2.61
C PRO A 245 19.05 -8.42 3.55
N PHE A 246 18.19 -7.49 4.02
CA PHE A 246 17.04 -7.83 4.87
C PHE A 246 16.10 -8.84 4.20
N LYS A 247 15.78 -8.63 2.91
CA LYS A 247 15.02 -9.60 2.12
C LYS A 247 15.65 -10.98 2.14
N LEU A 248 16.94 -11.10 1.83
CA LEU A 248 17.61 -12.40 1.71
C LEU A 248 17.74 -13.12 3.05
N ILE A 249 18.07 -12.37 4.12
CA ILE A 249 18.12 -12.90 5.48
C ILE A 249 16.75 -13.41 5.91
N ALA A 250 15.67 -12.67 5.64
CA ALA A 250 14.34 -13.12 6.00
C ALA A 250 13.89 -14.35 5.20
N MET A 251 14.27 -14.45 3.92
CA MET A 251 13.92 -15.57 3.05
C MET A 251 14.68 -16.85 3.37
N TYR A 252 15.98 -16.75 3.67
CA TYR A 252 16.90 -17.89 3.71
C TYR A 252 17.68 -18.01 5.03
N GLY A 253 17.44 -17.12 5.98
CA GLY A 253 18.01 -17.20 7.33
C GLY A 253 17.62 -18.49 8.03
N SER A 254 18.44 -18.87 9.01
CA SER A 254 18.24 -20.05 9.85
C SER A 254 18.24 -19.59 11.31
N GLN A 255 18.01 -20.52 12.23
CA GLN A 255 18.02 -20.23 13.66
C GLN A 255 19.31 -19.52 14.14
N ALA A 256 20.47 -19.83 13.52
CA ALA A 256 21.73 -19.17 13.85
C ALA A 256 21.75 -17.67 13.54
N HIS A 257 20.89 -17.20 12.63
CA HIS A 257 20.82 -15.80 12.19
C HIS A 257 19.74 -14.98 12.94
N GLU A 258 18.83 -15.65 13.67
CA GLU A 258 17.67 -15.01 14.30
C GLU A 258 18.06 -13.92 15.31
N GLN A 259 19.05 -14.21 16.16
CA GLN A 259 19.48 -13.29 17.21
C GLN A 259 19.98 -11.97 16.62
N GLU A 260 20.83 -12.04 15.60
CA GLU A 260 21.48 -10.85 15.06
C GLU A 260 20.55 -10.05 14.13
N LEU A 261 19.63 -10.72 13.43
CA LEU A 261 18.52 -10.02 12.77
C LEU A 261 17.68 -9.24 13.78
N SER A 262 17.26 -9.91 14.86
CA SER A 262 16.46 -9.29 15.94
C SER A 262 17.19 -8.09 16.54
N GLN A 263 18.50 -8.23 16.79
CA GLN A 263 19.32 -7.17 17.37
C GLN A 263 19.47 -5.98 16.43
N THR A 264 19.70 -6.23 15.13
CA THR A 264 19.80 -5.17 14.13
C THR A 264 18.50 -4.38 14.01
N LEU A 265 17.36 -5.06 13.87
CA LEU A 265 16.07 -4.40 13.81
C LEU A 265 15.71 -3.70 15.12
N ARG A 266 16.10 -4.25 16.28
CA ARG A 266 15.91 -3.61 17.59
C ARG A 266 16.67 -2.30 17.69
N ILE A 267 17.90 -2.24 17.20
CA ILE A 267 18.71 -1.01 17.20
C ILE A 267 18.03 0.07 16.34
N LEU A 268 17.58 -0.29 15.12
CA LEU A 268 16.89 0.64 14.23
C LEU A 268 15.54 1.09 14.81
N ALA A 269 14.77 0.16 15.37
CA ALA A 269 13.48 0.43 16.00
C ALA A 269 13.62 1.31 17.25
N GLN A 270 14.66 1.10 18.05
CA GLN A 270 14.91 1.91 19.24
C GLN A 270 15.33 3.34 18.88
N GLU A 271 16.19 3.52 17.86
CA GLU A 271 16.48 4.86 17.31
C GLU A 271 15.21 5.50 16.74
N SER A 272 14.33 4.72 16.14
CA SER A 272 13.08 5.22 15.58
C SER A 272 12.03 5.59 16.66
N THR A 273 12.23 5.17 17.91
CA THR A 273 11.29 5.39 19.03
C THR A 273 11.74 6.56 19.91
N GLN A 274 11.32 7.78 19.54
CA GLN A 274 11.71 9.02 20.21
C GLN A 274 10.77 9.41 21.35
N ARG A 275 11.34 9.97 22.43
CA ARG A 275 10.60 10.43 23.63
C ARG A 275 10.24 11.90 23.60
N GLU A 276 10.97 12.69 22.82
CA GLU A 276 10.86 14.15 22.76
C GLU A 276 10.75 14.58 21.29
N GLY A 277 10.00 15.66 21.06
CA GLY A 277 9.77 16.22 19.74
C GLY A 277 8.31 16.49 19.45
N VAL A 278 8.04 16.94 18.23
CA VAL A 278 6.69 17.17 17.71
C VAL A 278 6.14 15.83 17.20
N ASP A 279 4.91 15.50 17.61
CA ASP A 279 4.25 14.22 17.34
C ASP A 279 4.34 13.78 15.87
N LEU A 280 4.13 14.68 14.91
CA LEU A 280 4.23 14.35 13.49
C LEU A 280 5.65 13.94 13.06
N LEU A 281 6.69 14.59 13.59
CA LEU A 281 8.08 14.28 13.23
C LEU A 281 8.59 13.04 13.97
N THR A 282 8.18 12.84 15.22
CA THR A 282 8.50 11.63 15.98
C THR A 282 7.76 10.41 15.42
N ALA A 283 6.51 10.58 14.98
CA ALA A 283 5.75 9.58 14.23
C ALA A 283 6.41 9.25 12.90
N LEU A 284 6.81 10.26 12.12
CA LEU A 284 7.55 10.05 10.87
C LEU A 284 8.88 9.34 11.12
N HIS A 285 9.57 9.61 12.23
CA HIS A 285 10.84 8.94 12.55
C HIS A 285 10.69 7.44 12.85
N LYS A 286 9.45 6.92 12.97
CA LYS A 286 9.17 5.47 13.03
C LYS A 286 9.23 4.78 11.67
N TYR A 287 9.07 5.55 10.59
CA TYR A 287 8.99 5.04 9.22
C TYR A 287 10.16 4.11 8.84
N PRO A 288 11.44 4.42 9.13
CA PRO A 288 12.54 3.58 8.70
C PRO A 288 12.49 2.15 9.28
N ALA A 289 12.16 2.02 10.57
CA ALA A 289 12.01 0.71 11.20
C ALA A 289 10.78 -0.04 10.69
N ILE A 290 9.70 0.66 10.32
CA ILE A 290 8.53 0.05 9.66
C ILE A 290 8.93 -0.51 8.30
N VAL A 291 9.67 0.23 7.47
CA VAL A 291 10.17 -0.26 6.18
C VAL A 291 11.00 -1.53 6.35
N ALA A 292 11.95 -1.54 7.31
CA ALA A 292 12.77 -2.72 7.57
C ALA A 292 11.93 -3.92 8.05
N THR A 293 10.90 -3.67 8.87
CA THR A 293 9.95 -4.70 9.34
C THR A 293 9.14 -5.28 8.18
N PHE A 294 8.59 -4.45 7.29
CA PHE A 294 7.84 -4.93 6.12
C PHE A 294 8.74 -5.64 5.10
N ALA A 295 9.96 -5.12 4.87
CA ALA A 295 10.92 -5.74 3.97
C ALA A 295 11.30 -7.15 4.43
N THR A 296 11.51 -7.35 5.74
CA THR A 296 11.80 -8.68 6.30
C THR A 296 10.55 -9.56 6.35
N ALA A 297 9.42 -9.04 6.82
CA ALA A 297 8.19 -9.81 6.95
C ALA A 297 7.72 -10.39 5.61
N LEU A 298 7.76 -9.60 4.54
CA LEU A 298 7.41 -10.07 3.21
C LEU A 298 8.37 -11.17 2.70
N GLY A 299 9.67 -11.07 2.98
CA GLY A 299 10.64 -12.11 2.65
C GLY A 299 10.38 -13.42 3.39
N ALA A 300 10.12 -13.32 4.69
CA ALA A 300 9.79 -14.45 5.53
C ALA A 300 8.50 -15.15 5.09
N VAL A 301 7.41 -14.40 4.86
CA VAL A 301 6.13 -14.96 4.37
C VAL A 301 6.29 -15.60 2.99
N THR A 302 7.02 -14.95 2.06
CA THR A 302 7.25 -15.48 0.70
C THR A 302 7.96 -16.85 0.71
N LYS A 303 8.78 -17.13 1.72
CA LYS A 303 9.48 -18.43 1.88
C LYS A 303 8.97 -19.28 3.03
N GLN A 304 7.84 -18.91 3.64
CA GLN A 304 7.30 -19.56 4.85
C GLN A 304 8.34 -19.69 5.99
N ASN A 305 9.29 -18.76 6.05
CA ASN A 305 10.35 -18.72 7.06
C ASN A 305 9.88 -17.96 8.30
N TYR A 306 8.87 -18.51 8.98
CA TYR A 306 8.19 -17.83 10.08
C TYR A 306 9.06 -17.65 11.33
N SER A 307 10.19 -18.36 11.45
CA SER A 307 11.12 -18.14 12.57
C SER A 307 11.89 -16.83 12.38
N MET A 308 12.28 -16.53 11.13
CA MET A 308 12.81 -15.22 10.76
C MET A 308 11.76 -14.12 10.85
N LEU A 309 10.46 -14.41 10.57
CA LEU A 309 9.39 -13.45 10.83
C LEU A 309 9.29 -13.11 12.32
N ARG A 310 9.31 -14.11 13.21
CA ARG A 310 9.29 -13.92 14.67
C ARG A 310 10.48 -13.06 15.12
N ALA A 311 11.69 -13.42 14.68
CA ALA A 311 12.92 -12.68 14.93
C ALA A 311 12.84 -11.22 14.46
N ALA A 312 12.17 -10.98 13.33
CA ALA A 312 12.01 -9.64 12.77
C ALA A 312 10.89 -8.79 13.40
N THR A 313 10.04 -9.39 14.24
CA THR A 313 8.81 -8.74 14.74
C THR A 313 8.65 -8.91 16.25
N ALA A 314 8.11 -10.04 16.70
CA ALA A 314 7.81 -10.34 18.10
C ALA A 314 9.05 -10.21 19.01
N ASP A 315 10.24 -10.56 18.51
CA ASP A 315 11.49 -10.52 19.28
C ASP A 315 12.16 -9.12 19.28
N VAL A 316 11.66 -8.20 18.44
CA VAL A 316 12.16 -6.82 18.29
C VAL A 316 11.54 -5.91 19.34
N SER A 317 12.02 -6.02 20.58
CA SER A 317 11.51 -5.22 21.70
C SER A 317 12.15 -3.83 21.82
N VAL A 318 11.32 -2.78 21.90
CA VAL A 318 11.72 -1.39 22.17
C VAL A 318 11.28 -0.93 23.55
N SER A 319 11.99 0.06 24.10
CA SER A 319 11.59 0.74 25.34
C SER A 319 10.70 1.93 25.03
N THR A 320 9.46 1.90 25.51
CA THR A 320 8.47 2.96 25.31
C THR A 320 8.73 4.17 26.21
N THR A 321 7.99 5.25 25.98
CA THR A 321 8.00 6.47 26.81
C THR A 321 7.58 6.20 28.26
N ASN A 322 6.65 5.27 28.49
CA ASN A 322 6.20 4.88 29.83
C ASN A 322 7.08 3.81 30.51
N GLY A 323 8.22 3.46 29.90
CA GLY A 323 9.20 2.50 30.45
C GLY A 323 8.83 1.02 30.26
N ALA A 324 7.74 0.70 29.57
CA ALA A 324 7.45 -0.67 29.15
C ALA A 324 8.44 -1.13 28.07
N ARG A 325 8.72 -2.44 28.03
CA ARG A 325 9.45 -3.07 26.95
C ARG A 325 8.49 -3.95 26.19
N VAL A 326 8.25 -3.62 24.93
CA VAL A 326 7.26 -4.29 24.08
C VAL A 326 7.78 -4.43 22.65
N PRO A 327 7.27 -5.37 21.86
CA PRO A 327 7.60 -5.48 20.45
C PRO A 327 7.35 -4.16 19.72
N PHE A 328 8.26 -3.77 18.81
CA PHE A 328 8.16 -2.51 18.07
C PHE A 328 6.84 -2.40 17.30
N ILE A 329 6.39 -3.51 16.70
CA ILE A 329 5.14 -3.60 15.95
C ILE A 329 3.88 -3.37 16.81
N LEU A 330 4.00 -3.45 18.14
CA LEU A 330 2.92 -3.03 19.05
C LEU A 330 2.78 -1.50 19.10
N THR A 331 3.88 -0.78 18.91
CA THR A 331 3.95 0.67 19.10
C THR A 331 3.88 1.47 17.79
N SER A 332 4.01 0.78 16.67
CA SER A 332 4.22 1.36 15.35
C SER A 332 3.66 0.44 14.27
N GLY A 333 2.88 1.02 13.36
CA GLY A 333 2.37 0.40 12.14
C GLY A 333 2.29 1.44 11.03
N SER A 334 1.88 1.07 9.81
CA SER A 334 1.85 1.98 8.66
C SER A 334 1.09 3.29 8.95
N GLN A 335 -0.08 3.20 9.60
CA GLN A 335 -0.89 4.37 10.00
C GLN A 335 -0.23 5.26 11.06
N SER A 336 0.69 4.72 11.87
CA SER A 336 1.29 5.48 12.96
C SER A 336 2.17 6.63 12.47
N VAL A 337 2.72 6.53 11.26
CA VAL A 337 3.62 7.54 10.62
C VAL A 337 2.91 8.88 10.38
N ILE A 338 1.60 8.84 10.16
CA ILE A 338 0.74 10.01 9.88
C ILE A 338 -0.34 10.19 10.95
N GLY A 339 -0.14 9.59 12.13
CA GLY A 339 -0.99 9.71 13.31
C GLY A 339 -2.47 9.52 13.01
N ILE A 340 -2.96 8.27 13.01
CA ILE A 340 -4.36 7.84 12.80
C ILE A 340 -5.29 9.01 12.44
N ASP A 341 -5.36 9.30 11.13
CA ASP A 341 -6.22 10.31 10.48
C ASP A 341 -5.78 11.78 10.51
N GLN A 342 -4.93 12.19 11.45
CA GLN A 342 -4.56 13.59 11.65
C GLN A 342 -3.80 14.17 10.45
N TRP A 343 -2.90 13.38 9.83
CA TRP A 343 -2.00 13.87 8.77
C TRP A 343 -2.08 13.04 7.48
N ARG A 344 -3.22 12.41 7.23
CA ARG A 344 -3.44 11.53 6.06
C ARG A 344 -3.23 12.22 4.70
N ALA A 345 -3.41 13.54 4.65
CA ALA A 345 -3.10 14.33 3.46
C ALA A 345 -1.62 14.26 3.04
N LEU A 346 -0.68 14.20 4.01
CA LEU A 346 0.76 14.10 3.74
C LEU A 346 1.11 12.76 3.08
N GLY A 347 0.57 11.66 3.61
CA GLY A 347 0.71 10.36 2.98
C GLY A 347 0.04 10.31 1.60
N THR A 348 -1.09 10.98 1.42
CA THR A 348 -1.76 11.03 0.10
C THR A 348 -0.88 11.73 -0.94
N LEU A 349 -0.26 12.86 -0.57
CA LEU A 349 0.72 13.55 -1.43
C LEU A 349 1.88 12.62 -1.80
N LEU A 350 2.43 11.87 -0.84
CA LEU A 350 3.51 10.91 -1.09
C LEU A 350 3.13 9.89 -2.18
N CYS A 351 1.95 9.28 -2.08
CA CYS A 351 1.51 8.32 -3.10
C CYS A 351 1.20 8.96 -4.45
N LEU A 352 0.69 10.20 -4.47
CA LEU A 352 0.49 10.93 -5.73
C LEU A 352 1.83 11.20 -6.43
N GLU A 353 2.90 11.47 -5.67
CA GLU A 353 4.25 11.52 -6.23
C GLU A 353 4.74 10.16 -6.74
N ASP A 354 4.47 9.05 -6.01
CA ASP A 354 4.74 7.70 -6.51
C ASP A 354 4.00 7.37 -7.81
N ASP A 355 2.81 7.96 -8.02
CA ASP A 355 2.00 7.77 -9.22
C ASP A 355 2.36 8.73 -10.37
N GLU A 356 3.37 9.59 -10.20
CA GLU A 356 3.73 10.69 -11.12
C GLU A 356 2.59 11.68 -11.38
N GLN A 357 1.82 12.00 -10.33
CA GLN A 357 0.74 12.97 -10.35
C GLN A 357 1.12 14.22 -9.55
N PRO A 358 1.89 15.16 -10.15
CA PRO A 358 2.30 16.37 -9.44
C PRO A 358 1.10 17.26 -9.12
N MET A 359 1.06 17.79 -7.90
CA MET A 359 0.10 18.82 -7.49
C MET A 359 0.76 20.19 -7.39
N ASN A 360 0.05 21.20 -7.87
CA ASN A 360 0.39 22.60 -7.61
C ASN A 360 0.02 23.01 -6.17
N ASP A 361 0.42 24.21 -5.75
CA ASP A 361 0.26 24.65 -4.36
C ASP A 361 -1.21 24.91 -3.98
N GLU A 362 -2.08 25.27 -4.94
CA GLU A 362 -3.52 25.46 -4.69
C GLU A 362 -4.22 24.12 -4.46
N GLU A 363 -3.93 23.13 -5.31
CA GLU A 363 -4.43 21.75 -5.19
C GLU A 363 -3.97 21.13 -3.86
N LEU A 364 -2.70 21.32 -3.50
CA LEU A 364 -2.14 20.83 -2.25
C LEU A 364 -2.77 21.55 -1.04
N GLY A 365 -2.96 22.87 -1.10
CA GLY A 365 -3.67 23.61 -0.06
C GLY A 365 -5.10 23.10 0.15
N SER A 366 -5.79 22.75 -0.93
CA SER A 366 -7.11 22.12 -0.88
C SER A 366 -7.06 20.73 -0.23
N LEU A 367 -6.08 19.88 -0.58
CA LEU A 367 -5.93 18.55 0.00
C LEU A 367 -5.65 18.58 1.52
N LEU A 368 -4.86 19.55 1.97
CA LEU A 368 -4.50 19.72 3.38
C LEU A 368 -5.68 20.18 4.24
N THR A 369 -6.64 20.90 3.66
CA THR A 369 -7.75 21.51 4.41
C THR A 369 -9.08 20.76 4.27
N LYS A 370 -9.33 20.10 3.14
CA LYS A 370 -10.58 19.36 2.91
C LYS A 370 -10.47 17.93 3.42
N ASP A 371 -11.48 17.49 4.16
CA ASP A 371 -11.61 16.09 4.61
C ASP A 371 -11.99 15.14 3.48
N GLY A 372 -12.57 15.71 2.41
CA GLY A 372 -12.81 15.06 1.14
C GLY A 372 -11.52 14.62 0.49
N GLY A 373 -11.20 13.36 0.72
CA GLY A 373 -10.61 12.53 -0.27
C GLY A 373 -9.07 12.35 -0.25
N ARG A 374 -8.63 11.98 0.93
CA ARG A 374 -7.28 11.47 1.13
C ARG A 374 -7.28 9.97 0.79
N ARG A 375 -6.15 9.41 0.34
CA ARG A 375 -5.98 7.96 0.19
C ARG A 375 -6.30 7.26 1.51
N PHE A 376 -6.85 6.05 1.43
CA PHE A 376 -7.34 5.31 2.61
C PHE A 376 -6.20 4.89 3.55
N THR A 377 -5.14 4.30 3.01
CA THR A 377 -3.97 3.82 3.77
C THR A 377 -2.65 4.20 3.10
N PRO A 378 -2.36 5.50 2.95
CA PRO A 378 -1.30 5.97 2.06
C PRO A 378 0.09 5.45 2.42
N ILE A 379 0.41 5.29 3.71
CA ILE A 379 1.73 4.77 4.10
C ILE A 379 1.86 3.29 3.75
N SER A 380 0.78 2.50 3.91
CA SER A 380 0.76 1.11 3.45
C SER A 380 0.88 1.01 1.92
N ASP A 381 0.18 1.88 1.19
CA ASP A 381 0.26 1.94 -0.28
C ASP A 381 1.67 2.31 -0.76
N HIS A 382 2.32 3.24 -0.06
CA HIS A 382 3.70 3.60 -0.31
C HIS A 382 4.64 2.43 -0.02
N LEU A 383 4.51 1.73 1.12
CA LEU A 383 5.30 0.55 1.43
C LEU A 383 5.15 -0.57 0.38
N PHE A 384 3.92 -0.79 -0.11
CA PHE A 384 3.65 -1.72 -1.21
C PHE A 384 4.40 -1.33 -2.50
N THR A 385 4.45 -0.04 -2.82
CA THR A 385 5.19 0.48 -3.97
C THR A 385 6.70 0.39 -3.77
N LEU A 386 7.20 0.84 -2.62
CA LEU A 386 8.61 0.83 -2.22
C LEU A 386 9.25 -0.56 -2.34
N LEU A 387 8.54 -1.60 -1.89
CA LEU A 387 9.06 -2.98 -1.88
C LEU A 387 8.93 -3.71 -3.22
N ALA A 388 8.19 -3.16 -4.18
CA ALA A 388 7.94 -3.81 -5.47
C ALA A 388 9.23 -4.17 -6.25
N PRO A 389 10.27 -3.32 -6.36
CA PRO A 389 11.49 -3.67 -7.10
C PRO A 389 12.24 -4.88 -6.51
N LEU A 390 12.03 -5.15 -5.22
CA LEU A 390 12.64 -6.27 -4.51
C LEU A 390 11.84 -7.56 -4.70
N TYR A 391 10.50 -7.47 -4.66
CA TYR A 391 9.65 -8.64 -4.48
C TYR A 391 8.81 -9.03 -5.69
N ARG A 392 8.37 -8.07 -6.50
CA ARG A 392 7.39 -8.28 -7.58
C ARG A 392 7.76 -9.45 -8.52
N GLN A 393 9.04 -9.61 -8.84
CA GLN A 393 9.54 -10.69 -9.71
C GLN A 393 9.44 -12.12 -9.13
N GLN A 394 9.10 -12.27 -7.85
CA GLN A 394 8.89 -13.57 -7.20
C GLN A 394 7.46 -14.09 -7.35
N PHE A 395 6.56 -13.25 -7.84
CA PHE A 395 5.14 -13.53 -8.00
C PHE A 395 4.78 -13.62 -9.48
N ALA A 396 3.76 -14.42 -9.81
CA ALA A 396 3.34 -14.60 -11.20
C ALA A 396 2.66 -13.34 -11.76
N SER A 397 2.03 -12.55 -10.89
CA SER A 397 1.34 -11.31 -11.24
C SER A 397 1.49 -10.24 -10.15
N ASP A 398 1.11 -9.01 -10.50
CA ASP A 398 0.97 -7.92 -9.54
C ASP A 398 -0.10 -8.21 -8.49
N ALA A 399 -1.18 -8.88 -8.89
CA ALA A 399 -2.25 -9.29 -7.98
C ALA A 399 -1.75 -10.29 -6.93
N ASP A 400 -0.90 -11.25 -7.31
CA ASP A 400 -0.28 -12.20 -6.38
C ASP A 400 0.68 -11.49 -5.40
N TYR A 401 1.46 -10.52 -5.90
CA TYR A 401 2.31 -9.68 -5.06
C TYR A 401 1.46 -8.86 -4.06
N ALA A 402 0.36 -8.27 -4.53
CA ALA A 402 -0.58 -7.55 -3.69
C ALA A 402 -1.22 -8.46 -2.63
N HIS A 403 -1.59 -9.69 -2.98
CA HIS A 403 -2.13 -10.67 -2.05
C HIS A 403 -1.12 -11.05 -0.97
N ALA A 404 0.13 -11.32 -1.34
CA ALA A 404 1.19 -11.62 -0.39
C ALA A 404 1.48 -10.44 0.55
N PHE A 405 1.44 -9.20 0.04
CA PHE A 405 1.59 -8.01 0.88
C PHE A 405 0.44 -7.87 1.90
N ASP A 406 -0.80 -8.14 1.50
CA ASP A 406 -1.94 -8.11 2.42
C ASP A 406 -1.84 -9.17 3.52
N GLN A 407 -1.39 -10.38 3.17
CA GLN A 407 -1.15 -11.44 4.16
C GLN A 407 -0.10 -11.01 5.19
N VAL A 408 0.96 -10.31 4.75
CA VAL A 408 1.97 -9.75 5.65
C VAL A 408 1.33 -8.74 6.61
N GLU A 409 0.49 -7.82 6.12
CA GLU A 409 -0.17 -6.84 6.98
C GLU A 409 -1.07 -7.49 8.02
N VAL A 410 -1.90 -8.45 7.62
CA VAL A 410 -2.76 -9.21 8.55
C VAL A 410 -1.92 -9.90 9.63
N LEU A 411 -0.80 -10.52 9.24
CA LEU A 411 0.04 -11.24 10.19
C LEU A 411 0.78 -10.28 11.13
N LEU A 412 1.25 -9.14 10.65
CA LEU A 412 1.85 -8.09 11.48
C LEU A 412 0.83 -7.50 12.47
N ASP A 413 -0.40 -7.26 12.02
CA ASP A 413 -1.50 -6.82 12.88
C ASP A 413 -1.79 -7.88 13.96
N ALA A 414 -1.87 -9.16 13.60
CA ALA A 414 -2.10 -10.24 14.56
C ALA A 414 -0.97 -10.36 15.59
N ILE A 415 0.29 -10.24 15.17
CA ILE A 415 1.44 -10.23 16.10
C ILE A 415 1.36 -9.02 17.05
N SER A 416 0.88 -7.87 16.56
CA SER A 416 0.64 -6.68 17.39
C SER A 416 -0.50 -6.90 18.39
N GLU A 417 -1.62 -7.50 17.97
CA GLU A 417 -2.75 -7.83 18.84
C GLU A 417 -2.35 -8.81 19.96
N ASP A 418 -1.62 -9.87 19.61
CA ASP A 418 -1.09 -10.83 20.58
C ASP A 418 -0.15 -10.14 21.58
N ALA A 419 0.83 -9.37 21.09
CA ALA A 419 1.75 -8.63 21.95
C ALA A 419 1.02 -7.68 22.92
N ARG A 420 -0.12 -7.11 22.50
CA ARG A 420 -0.96 -6.26 23.35
C ARG A 420 -1.68 -7.06 24.43
N ALA A 421 -2.27 -8.19 24.05
CA ALA A 421 -2.94 -9.09 24.98
C ALA A 421 -1.97 -9.63 26.06
N GLN A 422 -0.68 -9.74 25.74
CA GLN A 422 0.37 -10.14 26.69
C GLN A 422 0.94 -8.98 27.53
N SER A 423 0.52 -7.73 27.30
CA SER A 423 1.11 -6.56 27.95
C SER A 423 0.12 -5.78 28.81
N ASP A 424 0.24 -5.92 30.13
CA ASP A 424 -0.55 -5.12 31.09
C ASP A 424 -0.08 -3.66 31.19
N ARG A 425 1.07 -3.32 30.58
CA ARG A 425 1.77 -2.04 30.78
C ARG A 425 1.79 -1.13 29.56
N TYR A 426 1.26 -1.59 28.43
CA TYR A 426 1.16 -0.78 27.22
C TYR A 426 -0.29 -0.35 26.97
N TYR A 427 -0.53 0.95 27.07
CA TYR A 427 -1.79 1.57 26.66
C TYR A 427 -1.48 2.52 25.51
N GLY A 428 -1.91 2.16 24.31
CA GLY A 428 -1.66 2.91 23.10
C GLY A 428 -2.72 2.59 22.05
N PRO A 429 -2.82 3.40 20.99
CA PRO A 429 -3.71 3.11 19.88
C PRO A 429 -3.39 1.75 19.26
N HIS A 430 -4.40 1.09 18.66
CA HIS A 430 -4.24 -0.23 18.05
C HIS A 430 -3.14 -0.20 16.99
N GLY A 431 -2.34 -1.28 16.90
CA GLY A 431 -1.46 -1.54 15.76
C GLY A 431 -2.29 -1.36 14.50
N GLY A 432 -1.89 -0.38 13.68
CA GLY A 432 -2.78 0.18 12.68
C GLY A 432 -3.01 -0.76 11.51
N TYR A 433 -4.23 -0.75 10.99
CA TYR A 433 -4.63 -1.53 9.83
C TYR A 433 -3.97 -1.08 8.51
N GLY A 434 -3.92 -2.01 7.56
CA GLY A 434 -3.26 -1.85 6.26
C GLY A 434 -4.19 -1.71 5.05
N ARG A 435 -3.59 -1.72 3.86
CA ARG A 435 -4.30 -1.59 2.58
C ARG A 435 -5.28 -2.74 2.32
N TYR A 436 -5.05 -3.89 2.93
CA TYR A 436 -5.99 -5.01 2.89
C TYR A 436 -7.41 -4.65 3.36
N THR A 437 -7.55 -3.64 4.24
CA THR A 437 -8.86 -3.22 4.71
C THR A 437 -9.68 -2.55 3.62
N TRP A 438 -9.10 -1.63 2.84
CA TRP A 438 -9.82 -0.95 1.77
C TRP A 438 -9.84 -1.76 0.48
N ARG A 439 -8.78 -2.52 0.17
CA ARG A 439 -8.74 -3.34 -1.06
C ARG A 439 -9.81 -4.42 -1.05
N HIS A 440 -10.09 -4.98 0.12
CA HIS A 440 -11.13 -6.00 0.32
C HIS A 440 -12.39 -5.45 0.99
N ARG A 441 -12.64 -4.13 0.94
CA ARG A 441 -13.76 -3.50 1.67
C ARG A 441 -15.16 -3.99 1.26
N HIS A 442 -15.25 -4.62 0.10
CA HIS A 442 -16.47 -5.20 -0.45
C HIS A 442 -16.38 -6.71 -0.66
N SER A 443 -15.29 -7.35 -0.19
CA SER A 443 -15.13 -8.81 -0.20
C SER A 443 -15.66 -9.39 1.11
N GLU A 444 -16.49 -10.43 1.02
CA GLU A 444 -16.92 -11.20 2.20
C GLU A 444 -15.77 -12.04 2.79
N GLN A 445 -14.75 -12.35 1.99
CA GLN A 445 -13.58 -13.12 2.39
C GLN A 445 -12.32 -12.25 2.26
N GLY A 446 -12.15 -11.31 3.20
CA GLY A 446 -10.90 -10.58 3.36
C GLY A 446 -9.75 -11.51 3.79
N PRO A 447 -8.49 -11.12 3.58
CA PRO A 447 -7.33 -11.94 3.91
C PRO A 447 -7.26 -12.28 5.41
N GLU A 448 -7.74 -11.41 6.29
CA GLU A 448 -7.85 -11.69 7.73
C GLU A 448 -8.87 -12.80 8.05
N VAL A 449 -9.97 -12.89 7.31
CA VAL A 449 -10.95 -13.98 7.45
C VAL A 449 -10.35 -15.29 6.95
N VAL A 450 -9.67 -15.26 5.81
CA VAL A 450 -9.02 -16.45 5.22
C VAL A 450 -7.94 -16.99 6.17
N MET A 451 -7.08 -16.11 6.69
CA MET A 451 -6.01 -16.50 7.61
C MET A 451 -6.56 -17.03 8.96
N LEU A 452 -7.61 -16.42 9.51
CA LEU A 452 -8.28 -16.93 10.71
C LEU A 452 -8.85 -18.34 10.49
N ASN A 453 -9.50 -18.57 9.36
CA ASN A 453 -10.04 -19.89 9.02
C ASN A 453 -8.92 -20.92 8.83
N GLU A 454 -7.80 -20.53 8.20
CA GLU A 454 -6.62 -21.37 8.07
C GLU A 454 -6.04 -21.76 9.44
N ALA A 455 -5.85 -20.78 10.33
CA ALA A 455 -5.34 -21.01 11.68
C ALA A 455 -6.25 -21.94 12.50
N ARG A 456 -7.58 -21.74 12.42
CA ARG A 456 -8.56 -22.62 13.07
C ARG A 456 -8.54 -24.05 12.50
N ALA A 457 -8.40 -24.19 11.19
CA ALA A 457 -8.39 -25.50 10.53
C ALA A 457 -7.11 -26.30 10.85
N GLN A 458 -5.95 -25.63 10.89
CA GLN A 458 -4.66 -26.29 11.15
C GLN A 458 -4.37 -26.44 12.66
N GLY A 459 -4.95 -25.60 13.52
CA GLY A 459 -4.76 -25.64 14.96
C GLY A 459 -3.28 -25.55 15.34
N ALA A 460 -2.80 -26.45 16.20
CA ALA A 460 -1.40 -26.52 16.62
C ALA A 460 -0.41 -26.82 15.47
N GLY A 461 -0.89 -27.30 14.32
CA GLY A 461 -0.08 -27.54 13.12
C GLY A 461 0.12 -26.32 12.22
N TRP A 462 -0.45 -25.16 12.56
CA TRP A 462 -0.29 -23.95 11.76
C TRP A 462 1.17 -23.49 11.76
N THR A 463 1.78 -23.38 10.57
CA THR A 463 3.23 -23.15 10.43
C THR A 463 3.78 -21.94 11.21
N PRO A 464 3.08 -20.79 11.26
CA PRO A 464 3.48 -19.66 12.12
C PRO A 464 3.68 -20.05 13.60
N LEU A 465 2.78 -20.86 14.17
CA LEU A 465 2.87 -21.34 15.55
C LEU A 465 4.07 -22.26 15.75
N MET A 466 4.31 -23.18 14.81
CA MET A 466 5.44 -24.10 14.87
C MET A 466 6.79 -23.37 14.88
N ALA A 467 6.85 -22.17 14.31
CA ALA A 467 8.03 -21.32 14.32
C ALA A 467 8.16 -20.42 15.58
N GLY A 468 7.21 -20.53 16.52
CA GLY A 468 7.21 -19.83 17.80
C GLY A 468 6.50 -18.47 17.80
N LEU A 469 5.80 -18.09 16.73
CA LEU A 469 4.89 -16.93 16.79
C LEU A 469 3.74 -17.23 17.75
N PHE A 470 3.19 -16.18 18.36
CA PHE A 470 2.12 -16.30 19.37
C PHE A 470 2.50 -17.18 20.57
N GLY A 471 3.81 -17.35 20.83
CA GLY A 471 4.33 -18.26 21.85
C GLY A 471 4.13 -19.75 21.53
N GLY A 472 3.80 -20.10 20.28
CA GLY A 472 3.44 -21.46 19.89
C GLY A 472 2.03 -21.89 20.36
N ASP A 473 1.19 -20.95 20.78
CA ASP A 473 -0.14 -21.20 21.33
C ASP A 473 -1.24 -20.86 20.30
N SER A 474 -2.05 -21.86 19.96
CA SER A 474 -3.14 -21.70 18.99
C SER A 474 -4.28 -20.81 19.48
N GLU A 475 -4.58 -20.80 20.78
CA GLU A 475 -5.64 -19.95 21.33
C GLU A 475 -5.22 -18.48 21.24
N ARG A 476 -3.96 -18.18 21.53
CA ARG A 476 -3.40 -16.82 21.37
C ARG A 476 -3.46 -16.34 19.93
N ALA A 477 -3.05 -17.18 18.98
CA ALA A 477 -3.13 -16.85 17.56
C ALA A 477 -4.56 -16.60 17.07
N ILE A 478 -5.51 -17.47 17.45
CA ILE A 478 -6.91 -17.33 17.06
C ILE A 478 -7.50 -16.04 17.64
N ALA A 479 -7.30 -15.77 18.93
CA ALA A 479 -7.81 -14.55 19.58
C ALA A 479 -7.23 -13.27 18.96
N ALA A 480 -5.94 -13.29 18.59
CA ALA A 480 -5.31 -12.18 17.89
C ALA A 480 -5.94 -11.97 16.49
N LEU A 481 -6.12 -13.03 15.71
CA LEU A 481 -6.73 -12.97 14.38
C LEU A 481 -8.22 -12.56 14.42
N GLU A 482 -8.97 -12.97 15.45
CA GLU A 482 -10.33 -12.49 15.70
C GLU A 482 -10.34 -10.97 15.95
N SER A 483 -9.40 -10.47 16.75
CA SER A 483 -9.26 -9.02 17.01
C SER A 483 -8.93 -8.24 15.73
N VAL A 484 -8.08 -8.80 14.86
CA VAL A 484 -7.78 -8.23 13.53
C VAL A 484 -9.02 -8.24 12.63
N GLN A 485 -9.76 -9.35 12.58
CA GLN A 485 -11.00 -9.47 11.81
C GLN A 485 -12.03 -8.42 12.25
N ASP A 486 -12.24 -8.27 13.56
CA ASP A 486 -13.17 -7.30 14.12
C ASP A 486 -12.75 -5.86 13.84
N LEU A 487 -11.45 -5.56 13.94
CA LEU A 487 -10.92 -4.25 13.57
C LEU A 487 -11.12 -3.98 12.08
N ALA A 488 -10.74 -4.90 11.20
CA ALA A 488 -10.91 -4.76 9.76
C ALA A 488 -12.37 -4.56 9.37
N GLY A 489 -13.29 -5.33 9.97
CA GLY A 489 -14.73 -5.19 9.78
C GLY A 489 -15.24 -3.80 10.19
N ARG A 490 -14.85 -3.31 11.38
CA ARG A 490 -15.20 -1.95 11.83
C ARG A 490 -14.64 -0.87 10.91
N ILE A 491 -13.41 -1.01 10.45
CA ILE A 491 -12.78 -0.05 9.55
C ILE A 491 -13.52 -0.02 8.21
N ARG A 492 -13.87 -1.19 7.66
CA ARG A 492 -14.66 -1.30 6.42
C ARG A 492 -16.05 -0.72 6.53
N SER A 493 -16.72 -0.85 7.68
CA SER A 493 -18.10 -0.35 7.83
C SER A 493 -18.18 1.13 8.21
N SER A 494 -17.14 1.68 8.83
CA SER A 494 -17.17 3.03 9.42
C SER A 494 -16.33 4.06 8.66
N ARG A 495 -15.34 3.62 7.86
CA ARG A 495 -14.41 4.53 7.18
C ARG A 495 -14.51 4.46 5.67
N TRP A 496 -14.88 3.29 5.14
CA TRP A 496 -15.09 3.06 3.72
C TRP A 496 -16.58 2.87 3.46
#